data_AF-A0A1E3SDT2-F1
#
_entry.id   AF-A0A1E3SDT2-F1
#
_cell.length_a   1.000
_cell.length_b   1.000
_cell.length_c   1.000
_cell.angle_alpha   90.00
_cell.angle_beta   90.00
_cell.angle_gamma   90.00
#
_symmetry.space_group_name_H-M   'P 1'
#
loop_
_entity.id
_entity.type
_entity.pdbx_description
1 polymer ?
#
loop_
_entity_poly.entity_id
_entity_poly.type
_entity_poly.pdbx_seq_one_letter_code
_entity_poly.pdbx_strand_id
1 'polypeptide(L)'
;MSDELTSDKRLELAYAAAQDRLKLQDATLANTRTRANNLLATTALFVSFSTGVGLISTNSESETALCPGVALVLLLVVVALGISVLVVAWPAKGWCYTPSASKIMTRIADGDSEADIRRYVIDAMIRGAEANHSMLELRQNAFRCAVVLLVVEIALLLSALALY
;
A
#
# COMPACT_ATOMS: atom_id res chain seq x y z
N MET A 1 36.56 27.08 13.80
CA MET A 1 36.97 25.77 13.26
C MET A 1 36.23 24.59 13.91
N SER A 2 35.95 24.61 15.22
CA SER A 2 35.16 23.57 15.92
C SER A 2 33.65 23.61 15.65
N ASP A 3 33.05 24.78 15.43
CA ASP A 3 31.61 24.91 15.13
C ASP A 3 31.23 24.41 13.72
N GLU A 4 32.13 24.53 12.76
CA GLU A 4 31.90 24.12 11.37
C GLU A 4 31.88 22.58 11.25
N LEU A 5 32.84 21.90 11.90
CA LEU A 5 32.91 20.44 11.99
C LEU A 5 31.71 19.81 12.72
N THR A 6 31.16 20.48 13.73
CA THR A 6 29.99 19.98 14.47
C THR A 6 28.69 20.20 13.70
N SER A 7 28.56 21.32 12.97
CA SER A 7 27.45 21.56 12.04
C SER A 7 27.42 20.51 10.92
N ASP A 8 28.56 20.18 10.34
CA ASP A 8 28.64 19.25 9.21
C ASP A 8 28.25 17.82 9.61
N LYS A 9 28.69 17.34 10.79
CA LYS A 9 28.24 16.05 11.36
C LYS A 9 26.74 15.98 11.61
N ARG A 10 26.12 17.08 12.07
CA ARG A 10 24.66 17.12 12.30
C ARG A 10 23.90 17.05 10.99
N LEU A 11 24.39 17.71 9.95
CA LEU A 11 23.80 17.66 8.60
C LEU A 11 23.95 16.26 7.99
N GLU A 12 25.09 15.61 8.16
CA GLU A 12 25.31 14.23 7.71
C GLU A 12 24.36 13.26 8.40
N LEU A 13 24.20 13.36 9.72
CA LEU A 13 23.26 12.54 10.48
C LEU A 13 21.81 12.74 10.01
N ALA A 14 21.41 14.00 9.76
CA ALA A 14 20.08 14.32 9.26
C ALA A 14 19.84 13.78 7.83
N TYR A 15 20.84 13.89 6.96
CA TYR A 15 20.79 13.33 5.61
C TYR A 15 20.65 11.80 5.63
N ALA A 16 21.47 11.11 6.43
CA ALA A 16 21.42 9.66 6.59
C ALA A 16 20.05 9.21 7.12
N ALA A 17 19.54 9.85 8.18
CA ALA A 17 18.23 9.55 8.74
C ALA A 17 17.09 9.77 7.73
N ALA A 18 17.15 10.84 6.92
CA ALA A 18 16.17 11.10 5.88
C ALA A 18 16.22 10.04 4.77
N GLN A 19 17.42 9.60 4.37
CA GLN A 19 17.58 8.57 3.34
C GLN A 19 17.04 7.23 3.82
N ASP A 20 17.35 6.86 5.06
CA ASP A 20 16.87 5.61 5.65
C ASP A 20 15.36 5.61 5.81
N ARG A 21 14.75 6.74 6.20
CA ARG A 21 13.28 6.88 6.25
C ARG A 21 12.62 6.63 4.89
N LEU A 22 13.15 7.20 3.80
CA LEU A 22 12.62 6.99 2.46
C LEU A 22 12.75 5.54 1.99
N LYS A 23 13.90 4.89 2.27
CA LYS A 23 14.10 3.46 2.00
C LYS A 23 13.10 2.59 2.77
N LEU A 24 12.88 2.88 4.05
CA LEU A 24 11.92 2.14 4.88
C LEU A 24 10.47 2.29 4.35
N GLN A 25 10.10 3.46 3.85
CA GLN A 25 8.78 3.69 3.25
C GLN A 25 8.58 2.87 1.97
N ASP A 26 9.59 2.82 1.10
CA ASP A 26 9.54 2.02 -0.13
C ASP A 26 9.46 0.51 0.17
N ALA A 27 10.28 0.03 1.12
CA ALA A 27 10.22 -1.35 1.58
C ALA A 27 8.85 -1.71 2.20
N THR A 28 8.26 -0.79 2.97
CA THR A 28 6.92 -0.96 3.55
C THR A 28 5.85 -1.04 2.47
N LEU A 29 5.91 -0.17 1.47
CA LEU A 29 5.00 -0.17 0.34
C LEU A 29 5.10 -1.49 -0.45
N ALA A 30 6.32 -1.93 -0.76
CA ALA A 30 6.57 -3.19 -1.47
C ALA A 30 6.00 -4.40 -0.70
N ASN A 31 6.28 -4.50 0.60
CA ASN A 31 5.73 -5.56 1.45
C ASN A 31 4.19 -5.53 1.51
N THR A 32 3.60 -4.33 1.61
CA THR A 32 2.14 -4.17 1.63
C THR A 32 1.50 -4.63 0.31
N ARG A 33 2.12 -4.32 -0.84
CA ARG A 33 1.67 -4.79 -2.16
C ARG A 33 1.74 -6.31 -2.27
N THR A 34 2.84 -6.93 -1.86
CA THR A 34 2.98 -8.40 -1.86
C THR A 34 1.89 -9.05 -1.02
N ARG A 35 1.64 -8.52 0.19
CA ARG A 35 0.57 -9.04 1.07
C ARG A 35 -0.82 -8.89 0.45
N ALA A 36 -1.10 -7.76 -0.19
CA ALA A 36 -2.38 -7.53 -0.87
C ALA A 36 -2.60 -8.51 -2.04
N ASN A 37 -1.56 -8.80 -2.82
CA ASN A 37 -1.63 -9.79 -3.91
C ASN A 37 -1.90 -11.20 -3.38
N ASN A 38 -1.23 -11.60 -2.29
CA ASN A 38 -1.50 -12.89 -1.64
C ASN A 38 -2.95 -12.99 -1.16
N LEU A 39 -3.47 -11.90 -0.58
CA LEU A 39 -4.85 -11.82 -0.08
C LEU A 39 -5.88 -11.97 -1.21
N LEU A 40 -5.64 -11.32 -2.35
CA LEU A 40 -6.47 -11.47 -3.56
C LEU A 40 -6.41 -12.91 -4.10
N ALA A 41 -5.23 -13.54 -4.13
CA ALA A 41 -5.10 -14.94 -4.55
C ALA A 41 -5.87 -15.89 -3.63
N THR A 42 -5.79 -15.69 -2.30
CA THR A 42 -6.58 -16.44 -1.33
C THR A 42 -8.08 -16.27 -1.55
N THR A 43 -8.53 -15.03 -1.78
CA THR A 43 -9.93 -14.72 -2.10
C THR A 43 -10.41 -15.50 -3.33
N ALA A 44 -9.63 -15.46 -4.42
CA ALA A 44 -9.96 -16.17 -5.65
C ALA A 44 -10.08 -17.69 -5.46
N LEU A 45 -9.24 -18.28 -4.59
CA LEU A 45 -9.34 -19.69 -4.22
C LEU A 45 -10.65 -20.00 -3.48
N PHE A 46 -11.03 -19.17 -2.50
CA PHE A 46 -12.29 -19.36 -1.76
C PHE A 46 -13.52 -19.25 -2.66
N VAL A 47 -13.57 -18.24 -3.55
CA VAL A 47 -14.65 -18.09 -4.53
C VAL A 47 -14.70 -19.30 -5.48
N SER A 48 -13.54 -19.80 -5.92
CA SER A 48 -13.46 -20.99 -6.79
C SER A 48 -13.98 -22.25 -6.09
N PHE A 49 -13.61 -22.46 -4.82
CA PHE A 49 -14.13 -23.57 -4.02
C PHE A 49 -15.64 -23.46 -3.81
N SER A 50 -16.14 -22.27 -3.45
CA SER A 50 -17.56 -22.01 -3.27
C SER A 50 -18.38 -22.32 -4.53
N THR A 51 -17.86 -21.92 -5.69
CA THR A 51 -18.45 -22.26 -6.99
C THR A 51 -18.41 -23.77 -7.24
N GLY A 52 -17.28 -24.43 -6.96
CA GLY A 52 -17.09 -25.86 -7.19
C GLY A 52 -17.97 -26.77 -6.33
N VAL A 53 -18.30 -26.36 -5.10
CA VAL A 53 -19.24 -27.11 -4.23
C VAL A 53 -20.72 -26.83 -4.54
N GLY A 54 -21.01 -26.02 -5.56
CA GLY A 54 -22.38 -25.73 -6.01
C GLY A 54 -23.13 -24.66 -5.22
N LEU A 55 -22.48 -24.01 -4.24
CA LEU A 55 -23.06 -22.90 -3.48
C LEU A 55 -23.46 -21.75 -4.44
N ILE A 56 -22.63 -21.48 -5.44
CA ILE A 56 -22.89 -20.49 -6.51
C ILE A 56 -23.22 -21.26 -7.80
N SER A 57 -24.41 -21.88 -7.87
CA SER A 57 -24.93 -22.51 -9.09
C SER A 57 -26.03 -21.65 -9.72
N THR A 58 -26.03 -21.54 -11.05
CA THR A 58 -27.03 -20.81 -11.84
C THR A 58 -28.24 -21.68 -12.23
N ASN A 59 -28.26 -22.95 -11.82
CA ASN A 59 -29.31 -23.90 -12.17
C ASN A 59 -30.41 -23.90 -11.10
N SER A 60 -31.63 -23.56 -11.52
CA SER A 60 -32.83 -23.50 -10.66
C SER A 60 -33.26 -24.86 -10.05
N GLU A 61 -32.58 -25.96 -10.39
CA GLU A 61 -32.89 -27.31 -9.91
C GLU A 61 -31.97 -27.77 -8.76
N SER A 62 -30.96 -26.97 -8.39
CA SER A 62 -30.08 -27.30 -7.27
C SER A 62 -30.73 -26.88 -5.96
N GLU A 63 -31.16 -27.84 -5.14
CA GLU A 63 -31.65 -27.58 -3.76
C GLU A 63 -30.63 -26.81 -2.91
N THR A 64 -29.35 -26.79 -3.32
CA THR A 64 -28.18 -26.15 -2.71
C THR A 64 -27.82 -24.73 -3.18
N ALA A 65 -28.70 -24.04 -3.93
CA ALA A 65 -28.43 -22.69 -4.39
C ALA A 65 -28.49 -21.64 -3.26
N LEU A 66 -27.40 -20.86 -3.08
CA LEU A 66 -27.35 -19.71 -2.19
C LEU A 66 -28.57 -18.78 -2.40
N CYS A 67 -29.16 -18.31 -1.30
CA CYS A 67 -30.18 -17.27 -1.36
C CYS A 67 -29.67 -16.08 -2.21
N PRO A 68 -30.43 -15.59 -3.20
CA PRO A 68 -29.98 -14.53 -4.12
C PRO A 68 -29.45 -13.29 -3.42
N GLY A 69 -30.01 -12.94 -2.25
CA GLY A 69 -29.54 -11.83 -1.43
C GLY A 69 -28.14 -12.06 -0.87
N VAL A 70 -27.83 -13.27 -0.40
CA VAL A 70 -26.49 -13.61 0.13
C VAL A 70 -25.46 -13.64 -0.99
N ALA A 71 -25.81 -14.19 -2.16
CA ALA A 71 -24.94 -14.18 -3.33
C ALA A 71 -24.59 -12.76 -3.79
N LEU A 72 -25.58 -11.85 -3.81
CA LEU A 72 -25.36 -10.44 -4.12
C LEU A 72 -24.42 -9.76 -3.12
N VAL A 73 -24.63 -9.97 -1.81
CA VAL A 73 -23.77 -9.41 -0.76
C VAL A 73 -22.34 -9.93 -0.92
N LEU A 74 -22.17 -11.23 -1.17
CA LEU A 74 -20.85 -11.84 -1.34
C LEU A 74 -20.12 -11.28 -2.57
N LEU A 75 -20.82 -11.10 -3.69
CA LEU A 75 -20.28 -10.44 -4.88
C LEU A 75 -19.79 -9.02 -4.57
N LEU A 76 -20.61 -8.23 -3.85
CA LEU A 76 -20.22 -6.86 -3.47
C LEU A 76 -18.98 -6.84 -2.57
N VAL A 77 -18.86 -7.80 -1.65
CA VAL A 77 -17.67 -7.94 -0.79
C VAL A 77 -16.43 -8.26 -1.61
N VAL A 78 -16.50 -9.22 -2.54
CA VAL A 78 -15.38 -9.60 -3.43
C VAL A 78 -14.96 -8.42 -4.31
N VAL A 79 -15.91 -7.69 -4.89
CA VAL A 79 -15.64 -6.51 -5.70
C VAL A 79 -14.97 -5.41 -4.87
N ALA A 80 -15.49 -5.13 -3.67
CA ALA A 80 -14.89 -4.15 -2.76
C ALA A 80 -13.48 -4.53 -2.32
N LEU A 81 -13.23 -5.83 -2.09
CA LEU A 81 -11.91 -6.37 -1.79
C LEU A 81 -10.95 -6.16 -2.97
N GLY A 82 -11.40 -6.51 -4.19
CA GLY A 82 -10.63 -6.31 -5.41
C GLY A 82 -10.24 -4.84 -5.62
N ILE A 83 -11.18 -3.91 -5.43
CA ILE A 83 -10.91 -2.46 -5.48
C ILE A 83 -9.88 -2.07 -4.42
N SER A 84 -10.02 -2.56 -3.19
CA SER A 84 -9.09 -2.25 -2.09
C SER A 84 -7.66 -2.72 -2.41
N VAL A 85 -7.52 -3.93 -2.97
CA VAL A 85 -6.22 -4.46 -3.41
C VAL A 85 -5.66 -3.64 -4.57
N LEU A 86 -6.50 -3.25 -5.55
CA LEU A 86 -6.06 -2.40 -6.66
C LEU A 86 -5.52 -1.06 -6.17
N VAL A 87 -6.15 -0.42 -5.19
CA VAL A 87 -5.66 0.83 -4.59
C VAL A 87 -4.25 0.66 -4.00
N VAL A 88 -3.98 -0.48 -3.35
CA VAL A 88 -2.66 -0.81 -2.80
C VAL A 88 -1.64 -1.08 -3.92
N ALA A 89 -2.02 -1.87 -4.91
CA ALA A 89 -1.19 -2.28 -6.02
C ALA A 89 -0.90 -1.14 -7.01
N TRP A 90 -1.76 -0.11 -7.04
CA TRP A 90 -1.66 0.95 -8.03
C TRP A 90 -0.31 1.68 -7.96
N PRO A 91 0.32 1.96 -9.13
CA PRO A 91 1.59 2.66 -9.19
C PRO A 91 1.46 4.06 -8.57
N ALA A 92 2.41 4.39 -7.70
CA ALA A 92 2.44 5.68 -7.00
C ALA A 92 3.12 6.73 -7.89
N LYS A 93 2.33 7.42 -8.73
CA LYS A 93 2.86 8.44 -9.67
C LYS A 93 3.52 9.66 -9.01
N GLY A 94 3.31 9.87 -7.70
CA GLY A 94 3.86 11.00 -6.94
C GLY A 94 4.81 10.60 -5.80
N TRP A 95 5.33 9.38 -5.81
CA TRP A 95 6.22 8.93 -4.74
C TRP A 95 7.60 9.60 -4.85
N CYS A 96 8.01 10.30 -3.80
CA CYS A 96 9.30 10.98 -3.75
C CYS A 96 10.38 10.04 -3.22
N TYR A 97 11.36 9.69 -4.06
CA TYR A 97 12.49 8.82 -3.67
C TYR A 97 13.71 9.61 -3.22
N THR A 98 14.05 10.67 -3.96
CA THR A 98 15.14 11.62 -3.66
C THR A 98 14.90 12.92 -4.44
N PRO A 99 15.50 14.04 -4.04
CA PRO A 99 15.56 15.21 -4.90
C PRO A 99 16.32 14.91 -6.20
N SER A 100 15.81 15.44 -7.31
CA SER A 100 16.42 15.25 -8.63
C SER A 100 17.86 15.77 -8.66
N ALA A 101 18.78 14.96 -9.20
CA ALA A 101 20.18 15.34 -9.41
C ALA A 101 20.30 16.63 -10.22
N SER A 102 19.38 16.89 -11.14
CA SER A 102 19.34 18.16 -11.90
C SER A 102 19.16 19.37 -10.98
N LYS A 103 18.34 19.29 -9.93
CA LYS A 103 18.15 20.40 -8.98
C LYS A 103 19.39 20.64 -8.12
N ILE A 104 20.13 19.59 -7.79
CA ILE A 104 21.41 19.68 -7.08
C ILE A 104 22.45 20.35 -8.01
N MET A 105 22.52 19.90 -9.26
CA MET A 105 23.43 20.48 -10.25
C MET A 105 23.15 21.96 -10.55
N THR A 106 21.89 22.38 -10.61
CA THR A 106 21.53 23.79 -10.76
C THR A 106 22.08 24.63 -9.61
N ARG A 107 21.96 24.16 -8.37
CA ARG A 107 22.48 24.89 -7.20
C ARG A 107 23.99 24.96 -7.14
N ILE A 108 24.67 23.91 -7.60
CA ILE A 108 26.12 23.93 -7.79
C ILE A 108 26.49 25.02 -8.82
N ALA A 109 25.74 25.12 -9.92
CA ALA A 109 25.96 26.15 -10.94
C ALA A 109 25.65 27.57 -10.42
N ASP A 110 24.69 27.71 -9.51
CA ASP A 110 24.32 28.97 -8.86
C ASP A 110 25.34 29.43 -7.79
N GLY A 111 26.33 28.59 -7.47
CA GLY A 111 27.39 28.90 -6.52
C GLY A 111 27.01 28.66 -5.04
N ASP A 112 25.95 27.90 -4.78
CA ASP A 112 25.57 27.51 -3.42
C ASP A 112 26.72 26.77 -2.73
N SER A 113 26.92 27.03 -1.43
CA SER A 113 27.88 26.28 -0.63
C SER A 113 27.44 24.83 -0.47
N GLU A 114 28.39 23.92 -0.23
CA GLU A 114 28.07 22.51 0.02
C GLU A 114 27.10 22.35 1.21
N ALA A 115 27.25 23.18 2.24
CA ALA A 115 26.37 23.18 3.41
C ALA A 115 24.93 23.57 3.05
N ASP A 116 24.74 24.54 2.15
CA ASP A 116 23.42 24.99 1.71
C ASP A 116 22.75 23.95 0.80
N ILE A 117 23.53 23.30 -0.07
CA ILE A 117 23.06 22.18 -0.90
C ILE A 117 22.64 21.01 -0.01
N ARG A 118 23.43 20.64 1.01
CA ARG A 118 23.08 19.59 1.96
C ARG A 118 21.78 19.92 2.70
N ARG A 119 21.65 21.13 3.24
CA ARG A 119 20.42 21.59 3.91
C ARG A 119 19.21 21.50 3.00
N TYR A 120 19.35 21.93 1.75
CA TYR A 120 18.28 21.83 0.76
C TYR A 120 17.85 20.40 0.50
N VAL A 121 18.82 19.50 0.31
CA VAL A 121 18.54 18.10 0.03
C VAL A 121 17.82 17.46 1.22
N ILE A 122 18.27 17.72 2.45
CA ILE A 122 17.61 17.26 3.67
C ILE A 122 16.15 17.75 3.73
N ASP A 123 15.92 19.04 3.53
CA ASP A 123 14.57 19.62 3.55
C ASP A 123 13.66 19.06 2.44
N ALA A 124 14.20 18.85 1.24
CA ALA A 124 13.48 18.19 0.15
C ALA A 124 13.12 16.74 0.48
N MET A 125 14.01 16.00 1.13
CA MET A 125 13.77 14.62 1.56
C MET A 125 12.75 14.54 2.69
N ILE A 126 12.77 15.46 3.65
CA ILE A 126 11.78 15.54 4.74
C ILE A 126 10.39 15.79 4.16
N ARG A 127 10.23 16.80 3.31
CA ARG A 127 8.95 17.08 2.64
C ARG A 127 8.48 15.92 1.76
N GLY A 128 9.40 15.27 1.05
CA GLY A 128 9.11 14.06 0.28
C GLY A 128 8.60 12.92 1.16
N ALA A 129 9.23 12.71 2.32
CA ALA A 129 8.85 11.67 3.27
C ALA A 129 7.48 11.94 3.91
N GLU A 130 7.13 13.19 4.19
CA GLU A 130 5.80 13.59 4.68
C GLU A 130 4.72 13.35 3.61
N ALA A 131 4.97 13.77 2.37
CA ALA A 131 4.07 13.50 1.26
C ALA A 131 3.84 11.99 1.04
N ASN A 132 4.91 11.21 1.04
CA ASN A 132 4.85 9.75 0.95
C ASN A 132 4.10 9.12 2.12
N HIS A 133 4.22 9.67 3.33
CA HIS A 133 3.57 9.12 4.52
C HIS A 133 2.04 9.15 4.38
N SER A 134 1.46 10.27 3.96
CA SER A 134 0.02 10.37 3.72
C SER A 134 -0.47 9.37 2.66
N MET A 135 0.30 9.20 1.60
CA MET A 135 0.05 8.23 0.54
C MET A 135 0.19 6.77 1.02
N LEU A 136 1.08 6.51 1.96
CA LEU A 136 1.27 5.20 2.58
C LEU A 136 0.12 4.86 3.50
N GLU A 137 -0.35 5.81 4.32
CA GLU A 137 -1.48 5.63 5.22
C GLU A 137 -2.76 5.26 4.45
N LEU A 138 -3.04 5.95 3.35
CA LEU A 138 -4.19 5.63 2.49
C LEU A 138 -4.13 4.17 2.01
N ARG A 139 -2.95 3.71 1.56
CA ARG A 139 -2.75 2.33 1.11
C ARG A 139 -2.82 1.32 2.26
N GLN A 140 -2.28 1.64 3.41
CA GLN A 140 -2.38 0.79 4.59
C GLN A 140 -3.83 0.66 5.07
N ASN A 141 -4.61 1.74 5.03
CA ASN A 141 -6.03 1.72 5.36
C ASN A 141 -6.81 0.89 4.33
N ALA A 142 -6.54 1.04 3.03
CA ALA A 142 -7.11 0.18 2.00
C ALA A 142 -6.78 -1.30 2.23
N PHE A 143 -5.53 -1.62 2.60
CA PHE A 143 -5.15 -2.99 2.96
C PHE A 143 -5.91 -3.50 4.19
N ARG A 144 -6.06 -2.69 5.25
CA ARG A 144 -6.86 -3.05 6.44
C ARG A 144 -8.32 -3.32 6.07
N CYS A 145 -8.92 -2.51 5.21
CA CYS A 145 -10.26 -2.76 4.67
C CYS A 145 -10.33 -4.10 3.91
N ALA A 146 -9.35 -4.40 3.05
CA ALA A 146 -9.29 -5.66 2.33
C ALA A 146 -9.23 -6.88 3.27
N VAL A 147 -8.45 -6.80 4.36
CA VAL A 147 -8.38 -7.85 5.39
C VAL A 147 -9.73 -8.05 6.07
N VAL A 148 -10.40 -6.97 6.46
CA VAL A 148 -11.73 -7.06 7.10
C VAL A 148 -12.76 -7.66 6.14
N LEU A 149 -12.76 -7.22 4.87
CA LEU A 149 -13.65 -7.75 3.84
C LEU A 149 -13.43 -9.25 3.61
N LEU A 150 -12.18 -9.71 3.58
CA LEU A 150 -11.87 -11.14 3.46
C LEU A 150 -12.42 -11.94 4.65
N VAL A 151 -12.28 -11.45 5.87
CA VAL A 151 -12.82 -12.13 7.06
C VAL A 151 -14.36 -12.21 6.98
N VAL A 152 -15.01 -11.14 6.55
CA VAL A 152 -16.46 -11.11 6.33
C VAL A 152 -16.87 -12.10 5.23
N GLU A 153 -16.14 -12.15 4.12
CA GLU A 153 -16.39 -13.10 3.03
C GLU A 153 -16.31 -14.55 3.51
N ILE A 154 -15.24 -14.91 4.23
CA ILE A 154 -15.07 -16.26 4.78
C ILE A 154 -16.20 -16.58 5.76
N ALA A 155 -16.56 -15.65 6.65
CA ALA A 155 -17.65 -15.84 7.60
C ALA A 155 -19.00 -16.06 6.90
N LEU A 156 -19.29 -15.30 5.83
CA LEU A 156 -20.50 -15.49 5.01
C LEU A 156 -20.51 -16.84 4.32
N LEU A 157 -19.38 -17.26 3.73
CA LEU A 157 -19.24 -18.58 3.09
C LEU A 157 -19.47 -19.72 4.09
N LEU A 158 -18.84 -19.66 5.26
CA LEU A 158 -19.00 -20.67 6.30
C LEU A 158 -20.43 -20.70 6.86
N SER A 159 -21.05 -19.54 7.06
CA SER A 159 -22.44 -19.46 7.53
C SER A 159 -23.40 -20.04 6.50
N ALA A 160 -23.20 -19.72 5.21
CA ALA A 160 -23.99 -20.28 4.13
C ALA A 160 -23.85 -21.80 4.04
N LEU A 161 -22.65 -22.33 4.25
CA LEU A 161 -22.40 -23.77 4.25
C LEU A 161 -22.95 -24.47 5.49
N ALA A 162 -22.99 -23.82 6.65
CA ALA A 162 -23.51 -24.40 7.90
C ALA A 162 -25.05 -24.35 8.00
N LEU A 163 -25.68 -23.41 7.29
CA LEU A 163 -27.14 -23.31 7.18
C LEU A 163 -27.73 -24.25 6.12
N TYR A 164 -26.87 -24.88 5.33
CA TYR A 164 -27.18 -25.90 4.34
C TYR A 164 -26.86 -27.30 4.87
#